data_AF-A0A3C0DVV9-F1
#
_entry.id   AF-A0A3C0DVV9-F1
#
_cell.length_a   1.000
_cell.length_b   1.000
_cell.length_c   1.000
_cell.angle_alpha   90.00
_cell.angle_beta   90.00
_cell.angle_gamma   90.00
#
_symmetry.space_group_name_H-M   'P 1'
#
loop_
_entity.id
_entity.type
_entity.pdbx_description
1 polymer ?
#
loop_
_entity_poly.entity_id
_entity_poly.type
_entity_poly.pdbx_seq_one_letter_code
_entity_poly.pdbx_strand_id
1 'polypeptide(L)'
;QVMPSVVNIATKTRVQRVGYLYDWWRDNWTPYAQQLPPEESAGSGVIISESGYVLTNVHVVRDADEIWVKLTDESGKQKIYQAEAIAGSLTTDIALLRI
;
A
#
# COMPACT_ATOMS: atom_id res chain seq x y z
N GLN A 1 9.82 -6.08 28.06
CA GLN A 1 10.14 -5.13 26.98
C GLN A 1 9.00 -5.25 25.98
N VAL A 2 8.15 -4.23 25.87
CA VAL A 2 6.95 -4.28 25.02
C VAL A 2 7.37 -3.67 23.69
N MET A 3 7.21 -4.40 22.59
CA MET A 3 7.57 -3.93 21.25
C MET A 3 6.72 -2.72 20.85
N PRO A 4 7.22 -1.82 19.98
CA PRO A 4 6.54 -0.58 19.64
C PRO A 4 5.13 -0.83 19.09
N SER A 5 4.12 -0.30 19.78
CA SER A 5 2.69 -0.53 19.49
C SER A 5 2.15 0.27 18.30
N VAL A 6 2.94 1.13 17.64
CA VAL A 6 2.47 1.97 16.53
C VAL A 6 3.51 1.97 15.42
N VAL A 7 3.03 1.71 14.20
CA VAL A 7 3.87 1.57 13.00
C VAL A 7 3.37 2.49 11.90
N ASN A 8 4.30 2.89 11.04
CA ASN A 8 3.96 3.65 9.84
C ASN A 8 3.76 2.65 8.69
N ILE A 9 2.67 2.81 7.94
CA ILE A 9 2.34 1.95 6.83
C ILE A 9 2.42 2.80 5.57
N ALA A 10 3.29 2.41 4.65
CA ALA A 10 3.39 3.01 3.33
C ALA A 10 2.89 2.00 2.30
N THR A 11 1.88 2.37 1.54
CA THR A 11 1.35 1.56 0.46
C THR A 11 1.70 2.19 -0.87
N LYS A 12 1.99 1.36 -1.85
CA LYS A 12 2.33 1.78 -3.19
C LYS A 12 1.36 1.16 -4.17
N THR A 13 0.57 2.00 -4.81
CA THR A 13 -0.35 1.62 -5.88
C THR A 13 0.27 2.00 -7.21
N ARG A 14 0.46 1.02 -8.09
CA ARG A 14 0.82 1.23 -9.50
C ARG A 14 -0.46 1.45 -10.31
N VAL A 15 -0.95 2.69 -10.33
CA VAL A 15 -2.08 3.05 -11.19
C VAL A 15 -1.64 3.04 -12.66
N GLN A 16 -2.01 1.99 -13.41
CA GLN A 16 -1.87 1.98 -14.87
C GLN A 16 -3.14 2.59 -15.49
N ARG A 17 -3.05 3.83 -15.99
CA ARG A 17 -4.15 4.46 -16.72
C ARG A 17 -3.90 4.32 -18.22
N VAL A 18 -4.82 3.64 -18.92
CA VAL A 18 -4.80 3.57 -20.38
C VAL A 18 -5.33 4.90 -20.92
N GLY A 19 -4.45 5.66 -21.59
CA GLY A 19 -4.82 6.89 -22.29
C GLY A 19 -5.04 6.61 -23.76
N TYR A 20 -5.82 7.45 -24.43
CA TYR A 20 -5.96 7.43 -25.88
C TYR A 20 -5.27 8.66 -26.46
N LEU A 21 -4.40 8.44 -27.45
CA LEU A 21 -3.78 9.49 -28.24
C LEU A 21 -4.28 9.37 -29.67
N TYR A 22 -4.59 10.50 -30.29
CA TYR A 22 -4.95 10.56 -31.70
C TYR A 22 -3.69 10.44 -32.58
N ASP A 23 -3.60 9.35 -33.35
CA ASP A 23 -2.54 9.09 -34.32
C ASP A 23 -2.97 9.61 -35.70
N TRP A 24 -2.50 10.81 -36.03
CA TRP A 24 -2.87 11.54 -37.24
C TRP A 24 -2.45 10.84 -38.54
N TRP A 25 -1.43 9.99 -38.50
CA TRP A 25 -0.93 9.29 -39.70
C TRP A 25 -1.82 8.09 -40.07
N ARG A 26 -2.45 7.47 -39.07
CA ARG A 26 -3.35 6.32 -39.24
C ARG A 26 -4.82 6.71 -39.16
N ASP A 27 -5.10 8.00 -38.96
CA ASP A 27 -6.43 8.58 -38.71
C ASP A 27 -7.25 7.75 -37.72
N ASN A 28 -6.63 7.40 -36.57
CA ASN A 28 -7.30 6.64 -35.54
C ASN A 28 -6.87 7.01 -34.12
N TRP A 29 -7.65 6.55 -33.15
CA TRP A 29 -7.31 6.63 -31.74
C TRP A 29 -6.54 5.38 -31.33
N THR A 30 -5.31 5.54 -30.87
CA THR A 30 -4.50 4.42 -30.35
C THR A 30 -4.45 4.45 -28.83
N PRO A 31 -4.65 3.30 -28.15
CA PRO A 31 -4.39 3.21 -26.72
C PRO A 31 -2.87 3.27 -26.49
N TYR A 32 -2.43 4.17 -25.63
CA TYR A 32 -1.06 4.19 -25.12
C TYR A 32 -1.11 4.00 -23.59
N ALA A 33 -0.23 3.12 -23.10
CA ALA A 33 -0.03 2.94 -21.67
C ALA A 33 0.87 4.05 -21.15
N GLN A 34 0.30 5.08 -20.55
CA GLN A 34 1.09 6.00 -19.74
C GLN A 34 1.34 5.34 -18.38
N GLN A 35 2.62 5.07 -18.08
CA GLN A 35 3.02 4.76 -16.72
C GLN A 35 2.96 6.07 -15.94
N LEU A 36 1.86 6.31 -15.22
CA LEU A 36 1.80 7.38 -14.24
C LEU A 36 2.77 7.06 -13.11
N PRO A 37 3.30 8.08 -12.41
CA PRO A 37 4.01 7.86 -11.16
C PRO A 37 3.14 7.00 -10.24
N PRO A 38 3.71 6.00 -9.55
CA PRO A 38 2.95 5.22 -8.59
C PRO A 38 2.32 6.17 -7.56
N GLU A 39 1.06 5.92 -7.24
CA GLU A 39 0.35 6.62 -6.19
C GLU A 39 0.80 6.02 -4.85
N GLU A 40 1.40 6.83 -4.00
CA GLU A 40 1.80 6.42 -2.67
C GLU A 40 0.73 6.85 -1.68
N SER A 41 0.18 5.90 -0.94
CA SER A 41 -0.77 6.16 0.14
C SER A 41 -0.09 5.83 1.47
N ALA A 42 -0.07 6.82 2.37
CA ALA A 42 0.54 6.70 3.69
C ALA A 42 -0.56 6.59 4.76
N GLY A 43 -0.41 5.62 5.65
CA GLY A 43 -1.29 5.39 6.79
C GLY A 43 -0.52 4.97 8.03
N SER A 44 -1.24 4.67 9.10
CA SER A 44 -0.69 4.13 10.35
C SER A 44 -1.30 2.77 10.64
N GLY A 45 -0.59 1.98 11.43
CA GLY A 45 -1.12 0.72 11.94
C GLY A 45 -0.49 0.33 13.27
N VAL A 46 -0.90 -0.83 13.75
CA VAL A 46 -0.53 -1.35 15.06
C VAL A 46 -0.11 -2.80 14.92
N ILE A 47 1.06 -3.17 15.45
CA ILE A 47 1.44 -4.58 15.57
C ILE A 47 0.62 -5.19 16.71
N ILE A 48 -0.08 -6.28 16.41
CA ILE A 48 -0.93 -6.99 17.39
C ILE A 48 -0.34 -8.32 17.85
N SER A 49 0.73 -8.79 17.20
CA SER A 49 1.38 -10.06 17.54
C SER A 49 2.86 -10.05 17.20
N GLU A 50 3.66 -10.72 18.02
CA GLU A 50 5.09 -10.98 17.76
C GLU A 50 5.32 -11.81 16.49
N SER A 51 4.29 -12.53 16.05
CA SER A 51 4.31 -13.31 14.81
C SER A 51 4.18 -12.47 13.53
N GLY A 52 4.20 -11.13 13.63
CA GLY A 52 4.18 -10.23 12.47
C GLY A 52 2.79 -9.84 11.97
N TYR A 53 1.76 -9.84 12.83
CA TYR A 53 0.43 -9.35 12.43
C TYR A 53 0.27 -7.86 12.71
N VAL A 54 -0.24 -7.12 11.72
CA VAL A 54 -0.43 -5.67 11.79
C VAL A 54 -1.88 -5.33 11.45
N LEU A 55 -2.52 -4.49 12.27
CA LEU A 55 -3.83 -3.90 11.96
C LEU A 55 -3.68 -2.52 11.34
N THR A 56 -4.50 -2.22 10.35
CA THR A 56 -4.59 -0.92 9.66
C THR A 56 -6.02 -0.68 9.16
N ASN A 57 -6.23 0.41 8.43
CA ASN A 57 -7.50 0.66 7.75
C ASN A 57 -7.57 -0.02 6.38
N VAL A 58 -8.74 -0.52 6.00
CA VAL A 58 -8.93 -1.17 4.69
C VAL A 58 -8.72 -0.16 3.57
N HIS A 59 -9.25 1.07 3.71
CA HIS A 59 -9.10 2.08 2.66
C HIS A 59 -7.64 2.45 2.36
N VAL A 60 -6.71 2.21 3.30
CA VAL A 60 -5.27 2.45 3.10
C VAL A 60 -4.66 1.40 2.17
N VAL A 61 -5.10 0.15 2.26
CA VAL A 61 -4.47 -1.00 1.59
C VAL A 61 -5.27 -1.58 0.43
N ARG A 62 -6.55 -1.20 0.29
CA ARG A 62 -7.49 -1.82 -0.66
C ARG A 62 -7.03 -1.75 -2.11
N ASP A 63 -6.51 -0.59 -2.50
CA ASP A 63 -6.15 -0.29 -3.88
C ASP A 63 -4.63 -0.40 -4.10
N ALA A 64 -3.88 -0.98 -3.15
CA ALA A 64 -2.43 -1.11 -3.21
C ALA A 64 -1.99 -2.37 -3.96
N ASP A 65 -1.09 -2.21 -4.94
CA ASP A 65 -0.41 -3.34 -5.58
C ASP A 65 0.70 -3.90 -4.70
N GLU A 66 1.38 -3.03 -3.96
CA GLU A 66 2.43 -3.39 -3.02
C GLU A 66 2.20 -2.68 -1.68
N ILE A 67 2.33 -3.43 -0.58
CA ILE A 67 2.17 -2.91 0.78
C ILE A 67 3.54 -3.03 1.49
N TRP A 68 4.04 -1.91 2.00
CA TRP A 68 5.32 -1.82 2.68
C TRP A 68 5.14 -1.24 4.10
N VAL A 69 5.41 -2.03 5.12
CA VAL A 69 5.29 -1.59 6.51
C VAL A 69 6.65 -1.11 7.00
N LYS A 70 6.67 0.12 7.53
CA LYS A 70 7.85 0.76 8.09
C LYS A 70 7.77 0.73 9.61
N LEU A 71 8.57 -0.16 10.20
CA LEU A 71 8.75 -0.25 11.64
C LEU A 71 9.84 0.72 12.08
N THR A 72 9.54 1.57 13.05
CA THR A 72 10.54 2.42 13.71
C THR A 72 10.69 1.93 15.14
N ASP A 73 11.87 1.46 15.48
CA ASP A 73 12.21 0.99 16.83
C ASP A 73 12.44 2.19 17.77
N GLU A 74 12.43 1.95 19.09
CA GLU A 74 12.67 2.97 20.13
C GLU A 74 14.03 3.66 19.96
N SER A 75 15.01 2.95 19.39
CA SER A 75 16.33 3.46 19.05
C SER A 75 16.36 4.34 17.79
N GLY A 76 15.21 4.63 17.17
CA GLY A 76 15.09 5.37 15.92
C GLY A 76 15.47 4.58 14.66
N LYS A 77 15.81 3.29 14.81
CA LYS A 77 16.16 2.42 13.68
C LYS A 77 14.91 2.07 12.87
N GLN A 78 14.95 2.38 11.59
CA GLN A 78 13.86 2.08 10.66
C GLN A 78 14.12 0.74 9.96
N LYS A 79 13.11 -0.13 9.94
CA LYS A 79 13.10 -1.39 9.19
C LYS A 79 11.86 -1.40 8.31
N ILE A 80 12.02 -1.84 7.07
CA ILE A 80 10.95 -1.88 6.08
C ILE A 80 10.69 -3.35 5.75
N TYR A 81 9.42 -3.74 5.77
CA TYR A 81 8.96 -5.10 5.51
C TYR A 81 7.89 -5.06 4.42
N GLN A 82 7.95 -6.01 3.49
CA GLN A 82 6.84 -6.23 2.58
C GLN A 82 5.71 -6.92 3.35
N ALA A 83 4.47 -6.48 3.16
CA ALA A 83 3.33 -7.03 3.85
C ALA A 83 2.30 -7.60 2.87
N GLU A 84 1.55 -8.59 3.33
CA GLU A 84 0.42 -9.16 2.60
C GLU A 84 -0.88 -8.93 3.38
N ALA A 85 -1.96 -8.57 2.66
CA ALA A 85 -3.28 -8.45 3.25
C ALA A 85 -3.91 -9.83 3.44
N ILE A 86 -4.18 -10.20 4.70
CA ILE A 86 -4.74 -11.51 5.06
C ILE A 86 -6.27 -11.47 5.12
N ALA A 87 -6.81 -10.39 5.71
CA ALA A 87 -8.25 -10.21 5.87
C ALA A 87 -8.58 -8.72 5.97
N GLY A 88 -9.79 -8.34 5.59
CA GLY A 88 -10.27 -6.96 5.72
C GLY A 88 -11.79 -6.88 5.76
N SER A 89 -12.30 -5.84 6.41
CA SER A 89 -13.73 -5.56 6.52
C SER A 89 -14.00 -4.11 6.14
N LEU A 90 -14.78 -3.92 5.05
CA LEU A 90 -15.16 -2.59 4.56
C LEU A 90 -16.13 -1.87 5.50
N THR A 91 -16.93 -2.60 6.28
CA THR A 91 -17.94 -2.01 7.17
C THR A 91 -17.30 -1.38 8.41
N THR A 92 -16.23 -1.99 8.91
CA THR A 92 -15.48 -1.50 10.08
C THR A 92 -14.21 -0.75 9.68
N ASP A 93 -13.86 -0.76 8.40
CA ASP A 93 -12.63 -0.20 7.84
C ASP A 93 -11.37 -0.70 8.57
N ILE A 94 -11.29 -2.02 8.79
CA ILE A 94 -10.16 -2.70 9.45
C ILE A 94 -9.55 -3.74 8.52
N ALA A 95 -8.25 -3.70 8.33
CA ALA A 95 -7.45 -4.68 7.60
C ALA A 95 -6.39 -5.32 8.50
N LEU A 96 -6.19 -6.62 8.31
CA LEU A 96 -5.15 -7.43 8.92
C LEU A 96 -4.08 -7.72 7.86
N LEU A 97 -2.86 -7.31 8.17
CA LEU A 97 -1.67 -7.56 7.37
C LEU A 97 -0.73 -8.53 8.07
N ARG A 98 0.14 -9.17 7.29
CA ARG A 98 1.24 -9.99 7.77
C ARG A 98 2.57 -9.52 7.16
N ILE A 99 3.58 -9.37 8.01
CA ILE A 99 4.98 -9.03 7.66
C ILE A 99 5.95 -10.16 8.00
#